data_AF-A0A523IAA9-F1
#
_entry.id   AF-A0A523IAA9-F1
#
_cell.length_a   1.000
_cell.length_b   1.000
_cell.length_c   1.000
_cell.angle_alpha   90.00
_cell.angle_beta   90.00
_cell.angle_gamma   90.00
#
_symmetry.space_group_name_H-M   'P 1'
#
loop_
_entity.id
_entity.type
_entity.pdbx_description
1 polymer ?
#
loop_
_entity_poly.entity_id
_entity_poly.type
_entity_poly.pdbx_seq_one_letter_code
_entity_poly.pdbx_strand_id
1 'polypeptide(L)'
;MELIMKVFTKFLLLLTLNLGFFIPAHSQKKPELPEFMTLIETSSGKLQEKINAAQRRFRNESKESRFWVGYRFEPREDIGFDRFYVHDDNITLSREAGDFYLQEEDDLKAHVLHALSDLGDEKAEKAYEVMKREFAKHSWTNWGIFYLLDRQTLGIRKIKLAHLFRKRKFDGFPVYWLGEIDNNESFDYLTGLINDNSYRKKVVKPAVFVLSLHEHPKVISYLSQTAAENKTFDIRKSAVFWLGQIPEEESFSALVQLFEKEKGLRIKEKLVFSMSQHKSEKVVAQLAQIAKSDEDSEVREKAVFWLGQIDREETLNVLTDMLKETRQRKLKEKIVFAISQHKSERAVPILINVAENDKDREVRKKAIFWLGQMAGRKTLEALGDIVENEDETDLKTRAVFAISQHQDKQKAIDMLMNVARNNPNPKVRKKAIFWLGQTGDERAVAFFKDILTR
;
A
#
# COMPACT_ATOMS: atom_id res chain seq x y z
N MET A 1 -4.99 -32.92 -14.32
CA MET A 1 -5.72 -31.96 -15.19
C MET A 1 -5.51 -30.50 -14.79
N GLU A 2 -5.46 -30.14 -13.49
CA GLU A 2 -5.21 -28.74 -13.06
C GLU A 2 -3.83 -28.19 -13.45
N LEU A 3 -2.78 -29.00 -13.44
CA LEU A 3 -1.44 -28.58 -13.85
C LEU A 3 -1.37 -28.29 -15.36
N ILE A 4 -2.11 -29.06 -16.17
CA ILE A 4 -2.20 -28.88 -17.62
C ILE A 4 -3.00 -27.62 -17.95
N MET A 5 -4.10 -27.34 -17.23
CA MET A 5 -4.85 -26.08 -17.36
C MET A 5 -4.01 -24.85 -16.98
N LYS A 6 -3.23 -24.90 -15.89
CA LYS A 6 -2.39 -23.76 -15.47
C LYS A 6 -1.25 -23.47 -16.46
N VAL A 7 -0.68 -24.50 -17.08
CA VAL A 7 0.33 -24.35 -18.14
C VAL A 7 -0.32 -23.83 -19.43
N PHE A 8 -1.53 -24.30 -19.79
CA PHE A 8 -2.25 -23.83 -20.97
C PHE A 8 -2.69 -22.36 -20.86
N THR A 9 -3.13 -21.89 -19.68
CA THR A 9 -3.49 -20.49 -19.46
C THR A 9 -2.26 -19.57 -19.49
N LYS A 10 -1.10 -20.02 -18.98
CA LYS A 10 0.17 -19.29 -19.10
C LYS A 10 0.66 -19.25 -20.56
N PHE A 11 0.46 -20.33 -21.31
CA PHE A 11 0.82 -20.42 -22.71
C PHE A 11 -0.08 -19.56 -23.61
N LEU A 12 -1.39 -19.48 -23.31
CA LEU A 12 -2.32 -18.55 -23.98
C LEU A 12 -1.98 -17.08 -23.69
N LEU A 13 -1.62 -16.73 -22.45
CA LEU A 13 -1.19 -15.37 -22.09
C LEU A 13 0.10 -14.97 -22.82
N LEU A 14 1.06 -15.90 -22.93
CA LEU A 14 2.30 -15.70 -23.69
C LEU A 14 2.05 -15.59 -25.21
N LEU A 15 1.08 -16.32 -25.75
CA LEU A 15 0.68 -16.15 -27.16
C LEU A 15 -0.01 -14.80 -27.43
N THR A 16 -0.80 -14.28 -26.48
CA THR A 16 -1.42 -12.94 -26.62
C THR A 16 -0.43 -11.78 -26.46
N LEU A 17 0.71 -12.01 -25.80
CA LEU A 17 1.78 -11.03 -25.64
C LEU A 17 2.79 -11.04 -26.81
N ASN A 18 2.91 -12.13 -27.56
CA ASN A 18 3.87 -12.27 -28.67
C ASN A 18 3.26 -12.25 -30.08
N LEU A 19 1.93 -12.41 -30.21
CA LEU A 19 1.26 -12.08 -31.46
C LEU A 19 0.93 -10.59 -31.45
N GLY A 20 1.84 -9.81 -32.05
CA GLY A 20 1.56 -8.43 -32.43
C GLY A 20 0.31 -8.39 -33.29
N PHE A 21 -0.84 -8.15 -32.66
CA PHE A 21 -2.02 -7.69 -33.34
C PHE A 21 -1.68 -6.32 -33.89
N PHE A 22 -1.27 -6.29 -35.15
CA PHE A 22 -1.37 -5.14 -36.03
C PHE A 22 -2.84 -4.71 -36.01
N ILE A 23 -3.18 -3.81 -35.10
CA ILE A 23 -4.41 -3.02 -35.21
C ILE A 23 -4.13 -2.09 -36.39
N PRO A 24 -4.88 -2.18 -37.51
CA PRO A 24 -4.69 -1.26 -38.61
C PRO A 24 -4.91 0.14 -38.06
N ALA A 25 -3.98 1.05 -38.34
CA ALA A 25 -4.01 2.45 -37.94
C ALA A 25 -5.41 3.02 -38.15
N HIS A 26 -6.24 3.00 -37.10
CA HIS A 26 -7.44 3.78 -37.08
C HIS A 26 -6.95 5.21 -37.13
N SER A 27 -7.33 5.93 -38.18
CA SER A 27 -7.03 7.34 -38.36
C SER A 27 -7.18 8.02 -37.01
N GLN A 28 -6.13 8.69 -36.53
CA GLN A 28 -6.17 9.58 -35.39
C GLN A 28 -7.15 10.72 -35.72
N LYS A 29 -8.45 10.47 -35.64
CA LYS A 29 -9.41 11.55 -35.50
C LYS A 29 -9.10 12.16 -34.14
N LYS A 30 -8.70 13.44 -34.13
CA LYS A 30 -8.66 14.24 -32.91
C LYS A 30 -9.98 14.00 -32.18
N PRO A 31 -9.94 13.57 -30.91
CA PRO A 31 -11.16 13.24 -30.21
C PRO A 31 -12.08 14.46 -30.16
N GLU A 32 -13.33 14.29 -30.60
CA GLU A 32 -14.35 15.32 -30.45
C GLU A 32 -14.59 15.53 -28.95
N LEU A 33 -14.56 16.81 -28.53
CA LEU A 33 -14.81 17.16 -27.14
C LEU A 33 -16.22 16.72 -26.75
N PRO A 34 -16.44 16.18 -25.55
CA PRO A 34 -17.78 15.84 -25.11
C PRO A 34 -18.71 17.05 -25.24
N GLU A 35 -19.93 16.85 -25.77
CA GLU A 35 -20.88 17.93 -26.08
C GLU A 35 -21.20 18.87 -24.90
N PHE A 36 -21.03 18.40 -23.66
CA PHE A 36 -21.25 19.21 -22.46
C PHE A 36 -20.12 20.20 -22.15
N MET A 37 -18.98 20.13 -22.84
CA MET A 37 -17.84 21.01 -22.65
C MET A 37 -17.82 22.14 -23.67
N THR A 38 -17.82 23.38 -23.19
CA THR A 38 -17.75 24.57 -24.03
C THR A 38 -16.30 24.97 -24.26
N LEU A 39 -15.81 24.86 -25.51
CA LEU A 39 -14.46 25.27 -25.87
C LEU A 39 -14.26 26.79 -25.68
N ILE A 40 -13.14 27.17 -25.09
CA ILE A 40 -12.66 28.55 -24.98
C ILE A 40 -11.59 28.78 -26.04
N GLU A 41 -11.95 29.53 -27.08
CA GLU A 41 -11.04 29.95 -28.14
C GLU A 41 -10.34 31.25 -27.72
N THR A 42 -9.02 31.19 -27.53
CA THR A 42 -8.18 32.37 -27.25
C THR A 42 -7.02 32.41 -28.23
N SER A 43 -6.61 33.62 -28.62
CA SER A 43 -5.41 33.83 -29.46
C SER A 43 -4.10 33.62 -28.69
N SER A 44 -4.13 33.68 -27.35
CA SER A 44 -2.99 33.38 -26.50
C SER A 44 -2.98 31.92 -26.05
N GLY A 45 -1.77 31.34 -25.99
CA GLY A 45 -1.54 29.99 -25.49
C GLY A 45 -1.60 29.86 -23.96
N LYS A 46 -1.49 30.99 -23.23
CA LYS A 46 -1.26 30.99 -21.77
C LYS A 46 -2.45 30.54 -20.95
N LEU A 47 -2.22 29.59 -20.03
CA LEU A 47 -3.24 29.03 -19.13
C LEU A 47 -4.04 30.09 -18.37
N GLN A 48 -3.38 31.05 -17.70
CA GLN A 48 -4.09 32.04 -16.88
C GLN A 48 -5.03 32.93 -17.71
N GLU A 49 -4.64 33.29 -18.93
CA GLU A 49 -5.46 34.10 -19.82
C GLU A 49 -6.69 33.34 -20.31
N LYS A 50 -6.53 32.04 -20.61
CA LYS A 50 -7.62 31.12 -20.91
C LYS A 50 -8.59 30.97 -19.75
N ILE A 51 -8.10 30.85 -18.51
CA ILE A 51 -8.94 30.83 -17.31
C ILE A 51 -9.72 32.16 -17.19
N ASN A 52 -9.07 33.30 -17.40
CA ASN A 52 -9.73 34.61 -17.35
C ASN A 52 -10.79 34.77 -18.45
N ALA A 53 -10.56 34.23 -19.64
CA ALA A 53 -11.55 34.21 -20.72
C ALA A 53 -12.77 33.34 -20.36
N ALA A 54 -12.55 32.15 -19.80
CA ALA A 54 -13.61 31.27 -19.29
C ALA A 54 -14.45 31.96 -18.21
N GLN A 55 -13.80 32.66 -17.26
CA GLN A 55 -14.48 33.43 -16.22
C GLN A 55 -15.39 34.52 -16.78
N ARG A 56 -14.91 35.29 -17.77
CA ARG A 56 -15.72 36.33 -18.44
C ARG A 56 -16.91 35.72 -19.15
N ARG A 57 -16.70 34.64 -19.90
CA ARG A 57 -17.75 33.94 -20.63
C ARG A 57 -18.82 33.40 -19.69
N PHE A 58 -18.42 32.71 -18.62
CA PHE A 58 -19.32 32.21 -17.59
C PHE A 58 -20.20 33.30 -16.97
N ARG A 59 -19.60 34.45 -16.63
CA ARG A 59 -20.34 35.57 -16.04
C ARG A 59 -21.43 36.11 -16.97
N ASN A 60 -21.19 36.08 -18.28
CA ASN A 60 -22.13 36.56 -19.28
C ASN A 60 -23.24 35.54 -19.62
N GLU A 61 -22.92 34.26 -19.68
CA GLU A 61 -23.82 33.24 -20.23
C GLU A 61 -24.61 32.46 -19.18
N SER A 62 -24.12 32.39 -17.94
CA SER A 62 -24.71 31.54 -16.89
C SER A 62 -25.09 32.32 -15.65
N LYS A 63 -26.13 31.85 -14.95
CA LYS A 63 -26.56 32.33 -13.63
C LYS A 63 -26.11 31.41 -12.48
N GLU A 64 -25.38 30.34 -12.79
CA GLU A 64 -24.93 29.37 -11.80
C GLU A 64 -23.97 29.97 -10.78
N SER A 65 -23.90 29.34 -9.60
CA SER A 65 -23.02 29.80 -8.52
C SER A 65 -21.54 29.42 -8.75
N ARG A 66 -21.30 28.42 -9.60
CA ARG A 66 -19.98 27.85 -9.87
C ARG A 66 -19.89 27.33 -11.29
N PHE A 67 -18.67 27.08 -11.74
CA PHE A 67 -18.37 26.51 -13.04
C PHE A 67 -17.04 25.78 -12.99
N TRP A 68 -16.86 24.83 -13.91
CA TRP A 68 -15.60 24.15 -14.11
C TRP A 68 -14.82 24.81 -15.23
N VAL A 69 -13.51 24.94 -15.04
CA VAL A 69 -12.55 25.10 -16.14
C VAL A 69 -11.69 23.85 -16.21
N GLY A 70 -11.48 23.32 -17.41
CA GLY A 70 -10.70 22.11 -17.61
C GLY A 70 -9.71 22.27 -18.75
N TYR A 71 -8.53 21.66 -18.62
CA TYR A 71 -7.57 21.57 -19.72
C TYR A 71 -6.94 20.18 -19.77
N ARG A 72 -6.48 19.81 -20.96
CA ARG A 72 -5.72 18.57 -21.17
C ARG A 72 -4.27 18.80 -20.78
N PHE A 73 -3.73 17.80 -20.11
CA PHE A 73 -2.29 17.62 -19.91
C PHE A 73 -1.95 16.15 -20.16
N GLU A 74 -0.67 15.86 -20.32
CA GLU A 74 -0.19 14.49 -20.46
C GLU A 74 0.55 14.10 -19.19
N PRO A 75 -0.03 13.21 -18.36
CA PRO A 75 0.63 12.72 -17.16
C PRO A 75 1.82 11.84 -17.54
N ARG A 76 2.86 11.91 -16.72
CA ARG A 76 3.96 10.93 -16.74
C ARG A 76 3.44 9.51 -16.55
N GLU A 77 4.00 8.55 -17.29
CA GLU A 77 3.53 7.15 -17.31
C GLU A 77 4.23 6.24 -16.29
N ASP A 78 5.32 6.71 -15.70
CA ASP A 78 6.28 5.90 -14.92
C ASP A 78 5.99 5.86 -13.41
N ILE A 79 5.01 6.64 -12.94
CA ILE A 79 4.40 6.48 -11.63
C ILE A 79 3.65 5.15 -11.61
N GLY A 80 4.23 4.17 -10.91
CA GLY A 80 3.73 2.81 -10.80
C GLY A 80 2.53 2.75 -9.87
N PHE A 81 1.33 2.81 -10.45
CA PHE A 81 0.09 2.63 -9.70
C PHE A 81 -0.21 1.15 -9.35
N ASP A 82 0.67 0.24 -9.74
CA ASP A 82 0.58 -1.21 -9.62
C ASP A 82 1.10 -1.77 -8.28
N ARG A 83 1.52 -0.92 -7.32
CA ARG A 83 2.18 -1.35 -6.06
C ARG A 83 1.82 -0.51 -4.83
N PHE A 84 0.53 -0.23 -4.61
CA PHE A 84 0.12 0.50 -3.40
C PHE A 84 -0.05 -0.40 -2.18
N TYR A 85 0.49 0.05 -1.04
CA TYR A 85 -0.02 -0.27 0.30
C TYR A 85 -0.73 0.98 0.85
N VAL A 86 -2.03 0.91 1.09
CA VAL A 86 -2.80 2.02 1.66
C VAL A 86 -2.93 1.82 3.16
N HIS A 87 -2.35 2.74 3.92
CA HIS A 87 -2.60 2.88 5.35
C HIS A 87 -3.34 4.22 5.57
N ASP A 88 -4.65 4.23 5.30
CA ASP A 88 -5.53 5.35 5.64
C ASP A 88 -6.83 4.82 6.28
N ASP A 89 -7.12 5.27 7.50
CA ASP A 89 -8.16 4.73 8.39
C ASP A 89 -9.59 5.24 8.07
N ASN A 90 -9.82 5.80 6.87
CA ASN A 90 -11.07 6.51 6.53
C ASN A 90 -11.79 5.97 5.27
N ILE A 91 -11.62 4.69 4.95
CA ILE A 91 -12.35 4.08 3.83
C ILE A 91 -13.67 3.51 4.34
N THR A 92 -14.79 4.12 3.95
CA THR A 92 -16.14 3.57 4.17
C THR A 92 -16.69 3.09 2.82
N LEU A 93 -16.93 1.78 2.69
CA LEU A 93 -17.68 1.19 1.56
C LEU A 93 -19.17 1.25 1.90
N SER A 94 -19.96 2.02 1.14
CA SER A 94 -21.43 1.98 1.25
C SER A 94 -22.04 1.15 0.12
N ARG A 95 -23.08 0.38 0.47
CA ARG A 95 -23.83 -0.52 -0.41
C ARG A 95 -25.18 0.13 -0.72
N GLU A 96 -25.41 0.54 -1.95
CA GLU A 96 -26.77 0.75 -2.47
C GLU A 96 -27.12 -0.38 -3.45
N ALA A 97 -28.39 -0.74 -3.47
CA ALA A 97 -28.88 -2.02 -3.95
C ALA A 97 -28.65 -2.26 -5.46
N GLY A 98 -27.90 -3.32 -5.78
CA GLY A 98 -27.78 -3.88 -7.12
C GLY A 98 -26.88 -3.05 -8.02
N ASP A 99 -25.75 -3.63 -8.40
CA ASP A 99 -24.65 -3.03 -9.17
C ASP A 99 -23.71 -2.09 -8.37
N PHE A 100 -22.41 -2.38 -8.47
CA PHE A 100 -21.36 -1.51 -7.95
C PHE A 100 -21.28 -0.27 -8.86
N TYR A 101 -22.06 0.77 -8.55
CA TYR A 101 -21.87 2.06 -9.17
C TYR A 101 -20.71 2.80 -8.50
N LEU A 102 -19.66 3.04 -9.27
CA LEU A 102 -18.51 3.85 -8.90
C LEU A 102 -18.97 5.33 -8.83
N GLN A 103 -19.03 5.88 -7.60
CA GLN A 103 -19.20 7.32 -7.35
C GLN A 103 -17.87 8.10 -7.20
N GLU A 104 -17.63 8.98 -8.18
CA GLU A 104 -16.78 10.19 -8.24
C GLU A 104 -15.29 10.16 -7.81
N GLU A 105 -14.88 9.30 -6.88
CA GLU A 105 -13.51 9.17 -6.33
C GLU A 105 -12.82 7.86 -6.77
N ASP A 106 -13.44 7.10 -7.67
CA ASP A 106 -13.11 5.69 -7.82
C ASP A 106 -11.85 5.36 -8.62
N ASP A 107 -11.34 6.28 -9.43
CA ASP A 107 -10.04 6.07 -10.09
C ASP A 107 -8.88 6.03 -9.06
N LEU A 108 -9.10 6.54 -7.83
CA LEU A 108 -8.17 6.40 -6.70
C LEU A 108 -8.58 5.29 -5.72
N LYS A 109 -9.88 5.05 -5.51
CA LYS A 109 -10.34 3.84 -4.76
C LYS A 109 -9.94 2.55 -5.47
N ALA A 110 -9.79 2.58 -6.78
CA ALA A 110 -9.10 1.59 -7.58
C ALA A 110 -7.75 1.11 -7.01
N HIS A 111 -6.94 2.08 -6.57
CA HIS A 111 -5.62 1.87 -5.98
C HIS A 111 -5.71 1.45 -4.52
N VAL A 112 -6.77 1.86 -3.82
CA VAL A 112 -7.15 1.33 -2.50
C VAL A 112 -7.58 -0.14 -2.60
N LEU A 113 -8.32 -0.52 -3.64
CA LEU A 113 -8.75 -1.89 -3.90
C LEU A 113 -7.55 -2.79 -4.26
N HIS A 114 -6.54 -2.27 -4.97
CA HIS A 114 -5.25 -2.95 -5.14
C HIS A 114 -4.57 -3.24 -3.79
N ALA A 115 -4.46 -2.23 -2.92
CA ALA A 115 -3.86 -2.40 -1.60
C ALA A 115 -4.64 -3.34 -0.67
N LEU A 116 -5.97 -3.41 -0.81
CA LEU A 116 -6.84 -4.32 -0.05
C LEU A 116 -6.84 -5.75 -0.63
N SER A 117 -6.58 -5.90 -1.94
CA SER A 117 -6.39 -7.20 -2.60
C SER A 117 -5.17 -7.93 -2.06
N ASP A 118 -4.08 -7.22 -1.75
CA ASP A 118 -2.87 -7.80 -1.15
C ASP A 118 -3.09 -8.29 0.30
N LEU A 119 -4.23 -7.95 0.92
CA LEU A 119 -4.65 -8.42 2.24
C LEU A 119 -5.65 -9.59 2.20
N GLY A 120 -5.93 -10.15 1.02
CA GLY A 120 -6.74 -11.37 0.86
C GLY A 120 -8.26 -11.17 0.93
N ASP A 121 -8.75 -9.95 0.67
CA ASP A 121 -10.19 -9.71 0.51
C ASP A 121 -10.65 -10.08 -0.91
N GLU A 122 -11.32 -11.22 -1.04
CA GLU A 122 -11.82 -11.79 -2.30
C GLU A 122 -12.79 -10.84 -3.05
N LYS A 123 -13.49 -9.93 -2.34
CA LYS A 123 -14.36 -8.93 -2.97
C LYS A 123 -13.57 -7.73 -3.50
N ALA A 124 -12.53 -7.31 -2.78
CA ALA A 124 -11.63 -6.25 -3.23
C ALA A 124 -10.81 -6.70 -4.46
N GLU A 125 -10.32 -7.95 -4.44
CA GLU A 125 -9.59 -8.57 -5.55
C GLU A 125 -10.45 -8.64 -6.83
N LYS A 126 -11.71 -9.05 -6.72
CA LYS A 126 -12.63 -9.12 -7.86
C LYS A 126 -12.96 -7.73 -8.43
N ALA A 127 -13.13 -6.72 -7.58
CA ALA A 127 -13.34 -5.34 -8.02
C ALA A 127 -12.08 -4.75 -8.69
N TYR A 128 -10.90 -5.04 -8.14
CA TYR A 128 -9.61 -4.67 -8.72
C TYR A 128 -9.40 -5.31 -10.11
N GLU A 129 -9.69 -6.60 -10.29
CA GLU A 129 -9.47 -7.28 -11.57
C GLU A 129 -10.40 -6.77 -12.70
N VAL A 130 -11.63 -6.37 -12.39
CA VAL A 130 -12.54 -5.71 -13.35
C VAL A 130 -11.96 -4.36 -13.77
N MET A 131 -11.56 -3.57 -12.80
CA MET A 131 -11.00 -2.23 -12.99
C MET A 131 -9.64 -2.24 -13.71
N LYS A 132 -8.74 -3.18 -13.37
CA LYS A 132 -7.45 -3.39 -14.05
C LYS A 132 -7.63 -3.66 -15.54
N ARG A 133 -8.63 -4.48 -15.91
CA ARG A 133 -8.98 -4.74 -17.32
C ARG A 133 -9.55 -3.51 -18.04
N GLU A 134 -10.16 -2.58 -17.30
CA GLU A 134 -10.68 -1.32 -17.86
C GLU A 134 -9.62 -0.21 -17.92
N PHE A 135 -8.67 -0.19 -16.98
CA PHE A 135 -7.56 0.77 -16.91
C PHE A 135 -6.47 0.42 -17.93
N ALA A 136 -6.11 -0.87 -18.06
CA ALA A 136 -5.14 -1.35 -19.06
C ALA A 136 -5.59 -1.13 -20.52
N LYS A 137 -6.87 -0.82 -20.75
CA LYS A 137 -7.42 -0.55 -22.09
C LYS A 137 -7.28 0.91 -22.55
N HIS A 138 -6.99 1.85 -21.65
CA HIS A 138 -6.86 3.27 -22.00
C HIS A 138 -5.59 3.82 -21.37
N SER A 139 -4.56 3.97 -22.22
CA SER A 139 -3.24 4.50 -21.91
C SER A 139 -3.34 5.86 -21.20
N TRP A 140 -2.27 6.26 -20.51
CA TRP A 140 -2.07 7.54 -19.82
C TRP A 140 -2.30 8.82 -20.65
N THR A 141 -2.84 8.68 -21.84
CA THR A 141 -3.23 9.75 -22.73
C THR A 141 -4.63 10.29 -22.39
N ASN A 142 -4.92 11.52 -22.78
CA ASN A 142 -6.26 12.11 -22.72
C ASN A 142 -6.81 12.32 -21.29
N TRP A 143 -5.98 12.82 -20.38
CA TRP A 143 -6.40 13.28 -19.07
C TRP A 143 -6.63 14.80 -19.04
N GLY A 144 -7.58 15.22 -18.23
CA GLY A 144 -7.86 16.63 -17.98
C GLY A 144 -7.81 16.97 -16.50
N ILE A 145 -7.28 18.16 -16.20
CA ILE A 145 -7.32 18.78 -14.88
C ILE A 145 -8.46 19.78 -14.89
N PHE A 146 -9.39 19.63 -13.95
CA PHE A 146 -10.59 20.44 -13.83
C PHE A 146 -10.61 21.18 -12.51
N TYR A 147 -10.86 22.47 -12.54
CA TYR A 147 -10.97 23.34 -11.38
C TYR A 147 -12.40 23.85 -11.27
N LEU A 148 -13.03 23.65 -10.12
CA LEU A 148 -14.34 24.23 -9.81
C LEU A 148 -14.13 25.61 -9.21
N LEU A 149 -14.52 26.66 -9.92
CA LEU A 149 -14.40 28.04 -9.49
C LEU A 149 -15.72 28.58 -8.94
N ASP A 150 -15.60 29.45 -7.94
CA ASP A 150 -16.70 30.25 -7.41
C ASP A 150 -16.99 31.47 -8.30
N ARG A 151 -18.27 31.77 -8.57
CA ARG A 151 -18.64 32.95 -9.38
C ARG A 151 -18.12 34.26 -8.79
N GLN A 152 -18.26 34.42 -7.48
CA GLN A 152 -18.02 35.68 -6.78
C GLN A 152 -16.53 35.84 -6.47
N THR A 153 -15.95 34.86 -5.79
CA THR A 153 -14.56 34.98 -5.32
C THR A 153 -13.54 34.60 -6.38
N LEU A 154 -13.96 33.90 -7.45
CA LEU A 154 -13.09 33.24 -8.43
C LEU A 154 -12.13 32.21 -7.83
N GLY A 155 -12.25 31.94 -6.53
CA GLY A 155 -11.43 30.98 -5.83
C GLY A 155 -11.79 29.55 -6.22
N ILE A 156 -10.77 28.72 -6.37
CA ILE A 156 -10.92 27.29 -6.61
C ILE A 156 -11.47 26.60 -5.36
N ARG A 157 -12.52 25.81 -5.54
CA ARG A 157 -13.19 25.03 -4.49
C ARG A 157 -12.81 23.55 -4.49
N LYS A 158 -12.53 23.01 -5.68
CA LYS A 158 -12.22 21.58 -5.91
C LYS A 158 -11.34 21.47 -7.15
N ILE A 159 -10.36 20.56 -7.11
CA ILE A 159 -9.62 20.12 -8.28
C ILE A 159 -10.02 18.67 -8.53
N LYS A 160 -10.26 18.33 -9.79
CA LYS A 160 -10.62 16.99 -10.24
C LYS A 160 -9.73 16.59 -11.40
N LEU A 161 -9.15 15.40 -11.30
CA LEU A 161 -8.49 14.73 -12.41
C LEU A 161 -9.52 13.82 -13.10
N ALA A 162 -9.63 13.89 -14.42
CA ALA A 162 -10.58 13.04 -15.15
C ALA A 162 -10.07 12.64 -16.54
N HIS A 163 -10.26 11.37 -16.87
CA HIS A 163 -10.03 10.86 -18.22
C HIS A 163 -11.14 11.35 -19.18
N LEU A 164 -10.76 11.94 -20.30
CA LEU A 164 -11.66 12.70 -21.17
C LEU A 164 -12.67 11.83 -21.94
N PHE A 165 -12.36 10.55 -22.17
CA PHE A 165 -13.27 9.61 -22.84
C PHE A 165 -14.29 8.96 -21.92
N ARG A 166 -14.26 9.24 -20.62
CA ARG A 166 -15.19 8.62 -19.67
C ARG A 166 -16.31 9.60 -19.34
N LYS A 167 -17.55 9.11 -19.29
CA LYS A 167 -18.69 9.92 -18.82
C LYS A 167 -18.44 10.33 -17.36
N ARG A 168 -18.53 11.62 -17.07
CA ARG A 168 -18.27 12.18 -15.73
C ARG A 168 -19.35 13.19 -15.35
N LYS A 169 -19.70 13.21 -14.07
CA LYS A 169 -20.54 14.24 -13.47
C LYS A 169 -19.68 15.44 -13.07
N PHE A 170 -20.16 16.63 -13.40
CA PHE A 170 -19.59 17.94 -13.06
C PHE A 170 -20.57 18.74 -12.18
N ASP A 171 -21.33 18.02 -11.36
CA ASP A 171 -22.32 18.58 -10.41
C ASP A 171 -23.41 19.45 -11.06
N GLY A 172 -23.66 19.26 -12.36
CA GLY A 172 -24.59 20.08 -13.13
C GLY A 172 -24.07 21.48 -13.48
N PHE A 173 -22.84 21.84 -13.06
CA PHE A 173 -22.25 23.12 -13.39
C PHE A 173 -21.67 23.15 -14.82
N PRO A 174 -21.70 24.30 -15.51
CA PRO A 174 -21.09 24.47 -16.82
C PRO A 174 -19.60 24.11 -16.80
N VAL A 175 -19.12 23.50 -17.89
CA VAL A 175 -17.71 23.11 -18.06
C VAL A 175 -17.12 23.87 -19.23
N TYR A 176 -16.11 24.70 -18.96
CA TYR A 176 -15.38 25.43 -19.98
C TYR A 176 -14.03 24.76 -20.23
N TRP A 177 -13.80 24.35 -21.47
CA TRP A 177 -12.63 23.61 -21.89
C TRP A 177 -11.59 24.55 -22.50
N LEU A 178 -10.37 24.53 -21.98
CA LEU A 178 -9.29 25.45 -22.35
C LEU A 178 -8.35 24.87 -23.42
N GLY A 179 -8.62 23.64 -23.88
CA GLY A 179 -7.75 22.93 -24.82
C GLY A 179 -6.57 22.26 -24.14
N GLU A 180 -5.48 22.17 -24.89
CA GLU A 180 -4.19 21.64 -24.44
C GLU A 180 -3.35 22.75 -23.81
N ILE A 181 -2.62 22.39 -22.75
CA ILE A 181 -1.77 23.29 -21.97
C ILE A 181 -0.43 22.61 -21.73
N ASP A 182 0.65 23.38 -21.87
CA ASP A 182 2.02 22.93 -21.61
C ASP A 182 2.20 22.56 -20.12
N ASN A 183 2.94 21.49 -19.87
CA ASN A 183 3.33 21.06 -18.53
C ASN A 183 4.05 22.16 -17.75
N ASN A 184 4.81 23.05 -18.40
CA ASN A 184 5.44 24.20 -17.72
C ASN A 184 4.39 25.17 -17.15
N GLU A 185 3.38 25.55 -17.95
CA GLU A 185 2.33 26.47 -17.51
C GLU A 185 1.42 25.85 -16.45
N SER A 186 1.09 24.56 -16.62
CA SER A 186 0.34 23.78 -15.65
C SER A 186 1.10 23.65 -14.33
N PHE A 187 2.41 23.38 -14.39
CA PHE A 187 3.31 23.36 -13.23
C PHE A 187 3.31 24.70 -12.49
N ASP A 188 3.54 25.81 -13.20
CA ASP A 188 3.55 27.16 -12.59
C ASP A 188 2.20 27.50 -11.94
N TYR A 189 1.09 27.13 -12.57
CA TYR A 189 -0.23 27.36 -12.01
C TYR A 189 -0.47 26.53 -10.74
N LEU A 190 -0.18 25.22 -10.78
CA LEU A 190 -0.36 24.31 -9.64
C LEU A 190 0.53 24.69 -8.45
N THR A 191 1.79 25.07 -8.70
CA THR A 191 2.69 25.55 -7.64
C THR A 191 2.17 26.84 -7.01
N GLY A 192 1.64 27.76 -7.80
CA GLY A 192 0.93 28.94 -7.30
C GLY A 192 -0.22 28.59 -6.33
N LEU A 193 -1.05 27.60 -6.67
CA LEU A 193 -2.13 27.13 -5.79
C LEU A 193 -1.64 26.48 -4.51
N ILE A 194 -0.51 25.75 -4.56
CA ILE A 194 0.08 25.10 -3.39
C ILE A 194 0.67 26.14 -2.43
N ASN A 195 1.23 27.22 -2.97
CA ASN A 195 1.86 28.28 -2.19
C ASN A 195 0.88 29.29 -1.60
N ASP A 196 -0.27 29.48 -2.23
CA ASP A 196 -1.30 30.39 -1.74
C ASP A 196 -2.00 29.82 -0.47
N ASN A 197 -1.72 30.47 0.67
CA ASN A 197 -2.23 30.09 1.98
C ASN A 197 -3.74 30.34 2.15
N SER A 198 -4.41 31.01 1.20
CA SER A 198 -5.87 31.15 1.18
C SER A 198 -6.58 29.84 0.82
N TYR A 199 -5.88 28.93 0.11
CA TYR A 199 -6.44 27.63 -0.26
C TYR A 199 -6.36 26.61 0.88
N ARG A 200 -7.49 25.95 1.12
CA ARG A 200 -7.59 24.87 2.12
C ARG A 200 -7.05 23.56 1.56
N LYS A 201 -6.81 22.58 2.45
CA LYS A 201 -6.33 21.24 2.09
C LYS A 201 -7.11 20.52 0.99
N LYS A 202 -8.41 20.80 0.84
CA LYS A 202 -9.27 20.23 -0.22
C LYS A 202 -8.86 20.66 -1.64
N VAL A 203 -8.11 21.74 -1.78
CA VAL A 203 -7.54 22.21 -3.06
C VAL A 203 -6.06 21.86 -3.11
N VAL A 204 -5.31 22.16 -2.04
CA VAL A 204 -3.85 21.98 -2.03
C VAL A 204 -3.45 20.51 -2.15
N LYS A 205 -4.14 19.56 -1.47
CA LYS A 205 -3.78 18.13 -1.56
C LYS A 205 -3.97 17.57 -2.99
N PRO A 206 -5.12 17.79 -3.67
CA PRO A 206 -5.24 17.47 -5.08
C PRO A 206 -4.24 18.18 -5.99
N ALA A 207 -3.88 19.44 -5.71
CA ALA A 207 -2.88 20.15 -6.49
C ALA A 207 -1.50 19.47 -6.39
N VAL A 208 -1.08 19.07 -5.19
CA VAL A 208 0.17 18.31 -4.95
C VAL A 208 0.16 16.98 -5.71
N PHE A 209 -0.98 16.26 -5.67
CA PHE A 209 -1.14 15.03 -6.45
C PHE A 209 -0.99 15.29 -7.95
N VAL A 210 -1.76 16.20 -8.51
CA VAL A 210 -1.74 16.47 -9.95
C VAL A 210 -0.36 16.99 -10.38
N LEU A 211 0.31 17.80 -9.56
CA LEU A 211 1.69 18.24 -9.79
C LEU A 211 2.65 17.06 -9.90
N SER A 212 2.49 16.03 -9.06
CA SER A 212 3.34 14.83 -9.12
C SER A 212 3.24 14.08 -10.44
N LEU A 213 2.12 14.23 -11.17
CA LEU A 213 1.92 13.60 -12.47
C LEU A 213 2.58 14.36 -13.63
N HIS A 214 3.22 15.51 -13.40
CA HIS A 214 3.81 16.30 -14.47
C HIS A 214 5.22 15.81 -14.82
N GLU A 215 5.51 15.68 -16.11
CA GLU A 215 6.88 15.59 -16.62
C GLU A 215 7.49 17.00 -16.62
N HIS A 216 8.07 17.39 -15.49
CA HIS A 216 8.73 18.68 -15.35
C HIS A 216 9.95 18.58 -14.42
N PRO A 217 11.12 19.13 -14.80
CA PRO A 217 12.40 18.90 -14.10
C PRO A 217 12.41 19.39 -12.65
N LYS A 218 11.48 20.27 -12.27
CA LYS A 218 11.39 20.81 -10.89
C LYS A 218 10.38 20.09 -10.00
N VAL A 219 9.64 19.09 -10.49
CA VAL A 219 8.60 18.41 -9.68
C VAL A 219 9.17 17.83 -8.39
N ILE A 220 10.28 17.09 -8.47
CA ILE A 220 10.93 16.48 -7.30
C ILE A 220 11.38 17.56 -6.30
N SER A 221 12.06 18.61 -6.77
CA SER A 221 12.50 19.71 -5.90
C SER A 221 11.34 20.41 -5.21
N TYR A 222 10.22 20.59 -5.91
CA TYR A 222 9.05 21.29 -5.38
C TYR A 222 8.26 20.42 -4.40
N LEU A 223 8.12 19.12 -4.68
CA LEU A 223 7.54 18.17 -3.72
C LEU A 223 8.42 18.07 -2.46
N SER A 224 9.74 18.07 -2.61
CA SER A 224 10.68 18.08 -1.48
C SER A 224 10.52 19.34 -0.62
N GLN A 225 10.45 20.52 -1.24
CA GLN A 225 10.16 21.77 -0.55
C GLN A 225 8.81 21.71 0.20
N THR A 226 7.77 21.24 -0.49
CA THR A 226 6.41 21.10 0.09
C THR A 226 6.39 20.11 1.27
N ALA A 227 7.26 19.10 1.25
CA ALA A 227 7.43 18.15 2.34
C ALA A 227 8.23 18.73 3.53
N ALA A 228 9.17 19.63 3.30
CA ALA A 228 10.06 20.20 4.32
C ALA A 228 9.47 21.39 5.10
N GLU A 229 8.63 22.23 4.47
CA GLU A 229 8.29 23.58 4.98
C GLU A 229 6.94 23.67 5.74
N ASN A 230 6.61 24.90 6.19
CA ASN A 230 5.46 25.41 6.98
C ASN A 230 4.03 25.07 6.46
N LYS A 231 3.83 23.91 5.87
CA LYS A 231 2.55 23.37 5.44
C LYS A 231 1.99 22.43 6.52
N THR A 232 0.67 22.22 6.47
CA THR A 232 0.00 21.29 7.39
C THR A 232 0.49 19.85 7.20
N PHE A 233 0.36 19.02 8.25
CA PHE A 233 0.70 17.60 8.21
C PHE A 233 0.11 16.87 6.98
N ASP A 234 -1.15 17.14 6.62
CA ASP A 234 -1.83 16.49 5.50
C ASP A 234 -1.15 16.78 4.15
N ILE A 235 -0.66 18.01 3.96
CA ILE A 235 0.01 18.44 2.73
C ILE A 235 1.42 17.87 2.67
N ARG A 236 2.17 17.96 3.78
CA ARG A 236 3.52 17.38 3.88
C ARG A 236 3.47 15.87 3.65
N LYS A 237 2.54 15.15 4.29
CA LYS A 237 2.27 13.72 4.09
C LYS A 237 2.01 13.42 2.61
N SER A 238 1.20 14.24 1.94
CA SER A 238 0.90 14.05 0.51
C SER A 238 2.13 14.20 -0.37
N ALA A 239 2.97 15.21 -0.12
CA ALA A 239 4.20 15.42 -0.89
C ALA A 239 5.21 14.29 -0.68
N VAL A 240 5.41 13.85 0.57
CA VAL A 240 6.24 12.69 0.92
C VAL A 240 5.75 11.42 0.24
N PHE A 241 4.43 11.20 0.20
CA PHE A 241 3.85 10.05 -0.50
C PHE A 241 4.22 10.05 -1.99
N TRP A 242 3.98 11.16 -2.68
CA TRP A 242 4.22 11.26 -4.12
C TRP A 242 5.70 11.22 -4.51
N LEU A 243 6.60 11.74 -3.67
CA LEU A 243 8.04 11.49 -3.83
C LEU A 243 8.37 9.99 -3.81
N GLY A 244 7.69 9.20 -2.97
CA GLY A 244 7.86 7.74 -2.95
C GLY A 244 7.39 7.03 -4.22
N GLN A 245 6.53 7.66 -5.03
CA GLN A 245 5.95 7.07 -6.23
C GLN A 245 6.72 7.43 -7.51
N ILE A 246 7.48 8.53 -7.48
CA ILE A 246 8.33 8.98 -8.57
C ILE A 246 9.58 8.06 -8.61
N PRO A 247 9.80 7.29 -9.68
CA PRO A 247 10.82 6.23 -9.70
C PRO A 247 12.28 6.72 -9.76
N GLU A 248 12.51 7.98 -10.12
CA GLU A 248 13.83 8.60 -10.25
C GLU A 248 14.64 8.53 -8.94
N GLU A 249 15.93 8.24 -9.05
CA GLU A 249 16.85 8.19 -7.91
C GLU A 249 16.98 9.53 -7.18
N GLU A 250 16.76 10.64 -7.89
CA GLU A 250 16.65 11.98 -7.32
C GLU A 250 15.51 12.08 -6.32
N SER A 251 14.39 11.39 -6.56
CA SER A 251 13.24 11.37 -5.66
C SER A 251 13.54 10.56 -4.39
N PHE A 252 14.20 9.41 -4.54
CA PHE A 252 14.70 8.63 -3.40
C PHE A 252 15.68 9.44 -2.56
N SER A 253 16.63 10.11 -3.21
CA SER A 253 17.62 10.97 -2.55
C SER A 253 16.96 12.12 -1.80
N ALA A 254 15.90 12.71 -2.35
CA ALA A 254 15.10 13.73 -1.68
C ALA A 254 14.42 13.19 -0.41
N LEU A 255 13.83 11.98 -0.46
CA LEU A 255 13.25 11.33 0.73
C LEU A 255 14.30 11.12 1.82
N VAL A 256 15.51 10.68 1.46
CA VAL A 256 16.61 10.46 2.42
C VAL A 256 17.01 11.78 3.10
N GLN A 257 17.24 12.83 2.32
CA GLN A 257 17.59 14.15 2.86
C GLN A 257 16.48 14.76 3.73
N LEU A 258 15.21 14.52 3.36
CA LEU A 258 14.07 14.94 4.18
C LEU A 258 14.07 14.20 5.52
N PHE A 259 14.34 12.90 5.53
CA PHE A 259 14.39 12.10 6.75
C PHE A 259 15.49 12.55 7.70
N GLU A 260 16.69 12.83 7.19
CA GLU A 260 17.83 13.32 7.99
C GLU A 260 17.54 14.64 8.71
N LYS A 261 16.71 15.50 8.12
CA LYS A 261 16.35 16.82 8.67
C LYS A 261 15.07 16.81 9.49
N GLU A 262 14.25 15.76 9.36
CA GLU A 262 12.94 15.69 9.99
C GLU A 262 13.06 15.39 11.49
N LYS A 263 12.33 16.16 12.31
CA LYS A 263 12.23 15.92 13.76
C LYS A 263 10.87 15.36 14.18
N GLY A 264 9.83 15.63 13.41
CA GLY A 264 8.47 15.19 13.67
C GLY A 264 8.29 13.71 13.35
N LEU A 265 8.08 12.90 14.38
CA LEU A 265 7.89 11.44 14.29
C LEU A 265 6.84 11.06 13.23
N ARG A 266 5.69 11.75 13.22
CA ARG A 266 4.60 11.47 12.26
C ARG A 266 5.03 11.62 10.79
N ILE A 267 5.98 12.49 10.48
CA ILE A 267 6.51 12.65 9.12
C ILE A 267 7.67 11.67 8.87
N LYS A 268 8.54 11.41 9.86
CA LYS A 268 9.55 10.34 9.78
C LYS A 268 8.90 9.00 9.41
N GLU A 269 7.82 8.62 10.07
CA GLU A 269 7.08 7.39 9.74
C GLU A 269 6.59 7.36 8.29
N LYS A 270 6.16 8.50 7.75
CA LYS A 270 5.70 8.61 6.36
C LYS A 270 6.85 8.57 5.36
N LEU A 271 8.00 9.13 5.72
CA LEU A 271 9.23 9.03 4.93
C LEU A 271 9.72 7.59 4.85
N VAL A 272 9.77 6.87 5.98
CA VAL A 272 10.13 5.44 6.02
C VAL A 272 9.16 4.62 5.14
N PHE A 273 7.87 4.88 5.27
CA PHE A 273 6.87 4.24 4.40
C PHE A 273 7.13 4.56 2.92
N SER A 274 7.23 5.83 2.54
CA SER A 274 7.46 6.22 1.14
C SER A 274 8.75 5.63 0.57
N MET A 275 9.84 5.57 1.35
CA MET A 275 11.08 4.90 0.94
C MET A 275 10.85 3.42 0.66
N SER A 276 10.08 2.72 1.50
CA SER A 276 9.79 1.28 1.31
C SER A 276 9.05 0.96 0.01
N GLN A 277 8.30 1.94 -0.51
CA GLN A 277 7.53 1.81 -1.74
C GLN A 277 8.34 2.21 -2.99
N HIS A 278 9.50 2.84 -2.79
CA HIS A 278 10.30 3.35 -3.90
C HIS A 278 10.94 2.20 -4.71
N LYS A 279 11.14 2.42 -6.01
CA LYS A 279 11.78 1.45 -6.91
C LYS A 279 13.31 1.37 -6.76
N SER A 280 13.90 2.14 -5.84
CA SER A 280 15.36 2.23 -5.73
C SER A 280 15.94 0.90 -5.23
N GLU A 281 17.12 0.55 -5.72
CA GLU A 281 17.89 -0.58 -5.19
C GLU A 281 18.41 -0.30 -3.77
N LYS A 282 18.57 0.99 -3.42
CA LYS A 282 19.10 1.44 -2.12
C LYS A 282 18.10 1.36 -0.97
N VAL A 283 16.83 1.02 -1.24
CA VAL A 283 15.77 0.97 -0.23
C VAL A 283 16.13 0.08 0.95
N VAL A 284 16.63 -1.13 0.68
CA VAL A 284 16.97 -2.11 1.73
C VAL A 284 18.09 -1.57 2.63
N ALA A 285 19.17 -1.06 2.03
CA ALA A 285 20.28 -0.48 2.77
C ALA A 285 19.85 0.74 3.61
N GLN A 286 19.03 1.62 3.06
CA GLN A 286 18.55 2.82 3.77
C GLN A 286 17.64 2.45 4.95
N LEU A 287 16.67 1.56 4.75
CA LEU A 287 15.79 1.11 5.84
C LEU A 287 16.57 0.35 6.92
N ALA A 288 17.58 -0.45 6.53
CA ALA A 288 18.49 -1.10 7.48
C ALA A 288 19.24 -0.08 8.34
N GLN A 289 19.76 0.98 7.71
CA GLN A 289 20.45 2.05 8.43
C GLN A 289 19.52 2.75 9.43
N ILE A 290 18.31 3.15 8.99
CA ILE A 290 17.30 3.76 9.87
C ILE A 290 16.98 2.83 11.04
N ALA A 291 16.75 1.56 10.77
CA ALA A 291 16.40 0.57 11.78
C ALA A 291 17.52 0.32 12.81
N LYS A 292 18.78 0.52 12.42
CA LYS A 292 19.95 0.39 13.29
C LYS A 292 20.25 1.65 14.09
N SER A 293 20.09 2.84 13.51
CA SER A 293 20.67 4.07 14.06
C SER A 293 19.70 5.21 14.38
N ASP A 294 18.43 5.16 14.00
CA ASP A 294 17.52 6.26 14.37
C ASP A 294 17.36 6.34 15.90
N GLU A 295 17.34 7.55 16.44
CA GLU A 295 17.23 7.79 17.88
C GLU A 295 15.89 7.28 18.44
N ASP A 296 14.83 7.38 17.65
CA ASP A 296 13.47 7.03 18.07
C ASP A 296 13.18 5.54 17.85
N SER A 297 12.71 4.87 18.90
CA SER A 297 12.43 3.43 18.84
C SER A 297 11.27 3.07 17.92
N GLU A 298 10.25 3.92 17.82
CA GLU A 298 9.10 3.65 16.96
C GLU A 298 9.51 3.76 15.50
N VAL A 299 10.34 4.75 15.15
CA VAL A 299 10.90 4.89 13.80
C VAL A 299 11.77 3.68 13.43
N ARG A 300 12.62 3.19 14.35
CA ARG A 300 13.38 1.95 14.12
C ARG A 300 12.47 0.75 13.88
N GLU A 301 11.42 0.59 14.70
CA GLU A 301 10.44 -0.50 14.57
C GLU A 301 9.64 -0.42 13.26
N LYS A 302 9.32 0.78 12.77
CA LYS A 302 8.69 0.99 11.45
C LYS A 302 9.62 0.61 10.31
N ALA A 303 10.91 0.94 10.39
CA ALA A 303 11.88 0.54 9.38
C ALA A 303 12.03 -0.99 9.32
N VAL A 304 12.09 -1.68 10.48
CA VAL A 304 12.06 -3.15 10.55
C VAL A 304 10.77 -3.72 9.97
N PHE A 305 9.62 -3.11 10.28
CA PHE A 305 8.34 -3.53 9.73
C PHE A 305 8.37 -3.53 8.20
N TRP A 306 8.78 -2.42 7.59
CA TRP A 306 8.80 -2.26 6.14
C TRP A 306 9.86 -3.13 5.47
N LEU A 307 11.02 -3.38 6.11
CA LEU A 307 11.98 -4.39 5.63
C LEU A 307 11.32 -5.77 5.48
N GLY A 308 10.49 -6.18 6.44
CA GLY A 308 9.76 -7.45 6.36
C GLY A 308 8.62 -7.49 5.34
N GLN A 309 8.19 -6.34 4.79
CA GLN A 309 7.15 -6.26 3.75
C GLN A 309 7.74 -6.21 2.34
N ILE A 310 9.05 -5.96 2.20
CA ILE A 310 9.72 -5.92 0.91
C ILE A 310 10.00 -7.35 0.46
N ASP A 311 9.43 -7.73 -0.68
CA ASP A 311 9.60 -9.07 -1.28
C ASP A 311 10.96 -9.22 -1.97
N ARG A 312 12.04 -9.18 -1.19
CA ARG A 312 13.43 -9.37 -1.63
C ARG A 312 14.18 -10.20 -0.60
N GLU A 313 14.81 -11.30 -1.06
CA GLU A 313 15.60 -12.21 -0.21
C GLU A 313 16.72 -11.50 0.60
N GLU A 314 17.26 -10.40 0.08
CA GLU A 314 18.25 -9.58 0.79
C GLU A 314 17.74 -9.09 2.16
N THR A 315 16.45 -8.76 2.27
CA THR A 315 15.86 -8.24 3.51
C THR A 315 15.94 -9.26 4.64
N LEU A 316 15.81 -10.57 4.34
CA LEU A 316 15.96 -11.62 5.32
C LEU A 316 17.37 -11.68 5.90
N ASN A 317 18.40 -11.49 5.05
CA ASN A 317 19.79 -11.47 5.50
C ASN A 317 20.01 -10.26 6.45
N VAL A 318 19.54 -9.07 6.04
CA VAL A 318 19.59 -7.86 6.86
C VAL A 318 18.91 -8.04 8.21
N LEU A 319 17.67 -8.55 8.22
CA LEU A 319 16.91 -8.80 9.45
C LEU A 319 17.63 -9.80 10.36
N THR A 320 18.21 -10.85 9.79
CA THR A 320 18.95 -11.87 10.54
C THR A 320 20.19 -11.30 11.21
N ASP A 321 20.95 -10.46 10.50
CA ASP A 321 22.16 -9.85 11.05
C ASP A 321 21.81 -8.80 12.11
N MET A 322 20.78 -7.99 11.87
CA MET A 322 20.24 -7.07 12.87
C MET A 322 19.82 -7.78 14.17
N LEU A 323 19.22 -8.97 14.07
CA LEU A 323 18.82 -9.76 15.24
C LEU A 323 20.00 -10.18 16.11
N LYS A 324 21.16 -10.48 15.49
CA LYS A 324 22.40 -10.83 16.18
C LYS A 324 23.06 -9.61 16.84
N GLU A 325 23.01 -8.47 16.17
CA GLU A 325 23.67 -7.23 16.60
C GLU A 325 22.92 -6.52 17.75
N THR A 326 21.59 -6.45 17.67
CA THR A 326 20.81 -5.65 18.61
C THR A 326 20.67 -6.31 19.99
N ARG A 327 20.76 -5.48 21.03
CA ARG A 327 20.49 -5.88 22.42
C ARG A 327 19.12 -5.43 22.92
N GLN A 328 18.38 -4.66 22.11
CA GLN A 328 17.08 -4.12 22.50
C GLN A 328 15.98 -5.15 22.27
N ARG A 329 15.41 -5.68 23.36
CA ARG A 329 14.35 -6.71 23.31
C ARG A 329 13.18 -6.35 22.39
N LYS A 330 12.63 -5.13 22.51
CA LYS A 330 11.50 -4.68 21.67
C LYS A 330 11.84 -4.74 20.18
N LEU A 331 13.03 -4.27 19.80
CA LEU A 331 13.50 -4.32 18.42
C LEU A 331 13.71 -5.78 17.96
N LYS A 332 14.27 -6.64 18.80
CA LYS A 332 14.36 -8.09 18.50
C LYS A 332 12.99 -8.70 18.23
N GLU A 333 12.02 -8.46 19.09
CA GLU A 333 10.64 -8.96 18.89
C GLU A 333 10.04 -8.47 17.57
N LYS A 334 10.33 -7.22 17.18
CA LYS A 334 9.89 -6.67 15.90
C LYS A 334 10.59 -7.32 14.70
N ILE A 335 11.89 -7.61 14.82
CA ILE A 335 12.67 -8.31 13.80
C ILE A 335 12.15 -9.75 13.64
N VAL A 336 11.88 -10.45 14.74
CA VAL A 336 11.27 -11.79 14.73
C VAL A 336 9.92 -11.77 14.03
N PHE A 337 9.08 -10.76 14.29
CA PHE A 337 7.85 -10.57 13.54
C PHE A 337 8.12 -10.36 12.04
N ALA A 338 9.02 -9.45 11.67
CA ALA A 338 9.34 -9.18 10.26
C ALA A 338 9.83 -10.44 9.53
N ILE A 339 10.69 -11.24 10.16
CA ILE A 339 11.15 -12.54 9.62
C ILE A 339 9.96 -13.49 9.40
N SER A 340 9.01 -13.55 10.34
CA SER A 340 7.82 -14.42 10.20
C SER A 340 6.89 -14.07 9.05
N GLN A 341 6.92 -12.80 8.60
CA GLN A 341 6.11 -12.33 7.47
C GLN A 341 6.84 -12.50 6.12
N HIS A 342 8.13 -12.84 6.15
CA HIS A 342 8.91 -13.00 4.93
C HIS A 342 8.54 -14.30 4.20
N LYS A 343 8.36 -14.22 2.88
CA LYS A 343 7.95 -15.37 2.03
C LYS A 343 9.03 -16.44 1.81
N SER A 344 10.22 -16.27 2.40
CA SER A 344 11.36 -17.14 2.14
C SER A 344 11.26 -18.37 3.01
N GLU A 345 11.50 -19.55 2.43
CA GLU A 345 11.54 -20.80 3.20
C GLU A 345 12.65 -20.80 4.26
N ARG A 346 13.66 -19.92 4.12
CA ARG A 346 14.73 -19.72 5.10
C ARG A 346 14.26 -19.05 6.39
N ALA A 347 13.10 -18.39 6.39
CA ALA A 347 12.55 -17.75 7.58
C ALA A 347 12.26 -18.75 8.72
N VAL A 348 11.74 -19.94 8.39
CA VAL A 348 11.40 -20.96 9.38
C VAL A 348 12.64 -21.44 10.17
N PRO A 349 13.73 -21.91 9.53
CA PRO A 349 14.96 -22.25 10.24
C PRO A 349 15.51 -21.13 11.13
N ILE A 350 15.41 -19.87 10.70
CA ILE A 350 15.87 -18.73 11.50
C ILE A 350 15.01 -18.59 12.76
N LEU A 351 13.68 -18.68 12.65
CA LEU A 351 12.77 -18.59 13.80
C LEU A 351 12.92 -19.77 14.77
N ILE A 352 13.18 -20.98 14.26
CA ILE A 352 13.50 -22.16 15.09
C ILE A 352 14.74 -21.87 15.93
N ASN A 353 15.83 -21.42 15.30
CA ASN A 353 17.06 -21.07 16.01
C ASN A 353 16.83 -19.97 17.07
N VAL A 354 15.96 -19.00 16.80
CA VAL A 354 15.63 -17.95 17.79
C VAL A 354 14.83 -18.52 18.97
N ALA A 355 13.87 -19.41 18.71
CA ALA A 355 13.08 -20.07 19.74
C ALA A 355 13.97 -20.93 20.66
N GLU A 356 14.98 -21.58 20.12
CA GLU A 356 15.91 -22.46 20.86
C GLU A 356 17.01 -21.67 21.57
N ASN A 357 17.64 -20.69 20.91
CA ASN A 357 18.96 -20.19 21.30
C ASN A 357 19.03 -18.70 21.68
N ASP A 358 17.96 -17.90 21.52
CA ASP A 358 18.04 -16.48 21.93
C ASP A 358 18.15 -16.35 23.46
N LYS A 359 19.01 -15.43 23.92
CA LYS A 359 19.25 -15.21 25.35
C LYS A 359 18.07 -14.56 26.07
N ASP A 360 17.22 -13.82 25.37
CA ASP A 360 16.05 -13.18 25.95
C ASP A 360 14.82 -14.09 25.81
N ARG A 361 14.31 -14.56 26.96
CA ARG A 361 13.17 -15.48 27.03
C ARG A 361 11.92 -14.95 26.32
N GLU A 362 11.65 -13.64 26.35
CA GLU A 362 10.45 -13.10 25.70
C GLU A 362 10.60 -13.08 24.17
N VAL A 363 11.84 -12.93 23.67
CA VAL A 363 12.16 -13.10 22.24
C VAL A 363 11.94 -14.55 21.82
N ARG A 364 12.39 -15.53 22.63
CA ARG A 364 12.11 -16.97 22.40
C ARG A 364 10.61 -17.24 22.30
N LYS A 365 9.82 -16.71 23.26
CA LYS A 365 8.34 -16.83 23.24
C LYS A 365 7.70 -16.21 22.00
N LYS A 366 8.24 -15.09 21.51
CA LYS A 366 7.76 -14.46 20.28
C LYS A 366 8.02 -15.33 19.07
N ALA A 367 9.20 -15.94 18.96
CA ALA A 367 9.53 -16.87 17.88
C ALA A 367 8.61 -18.10 17.91
N ILE A 368 8.40 -18.72 19.08
CA ILE A 368 7.45 -19.83 19.27
C ILE A 368 6.04 -19.44 18.83
N PHE A 369 5.58 -18.24 19.20
CA PHE A 369 4.28 -17.75 18.79
C PHE A 369 4.14 -17.67 17.26
N TRP A 370 5.12 -17.06 16.58
CA TRP A 370 5.08 -16.91 15.13
C TRP A 370 5.23 -18.23 14.38
N LEU A 371 6.06 -19.17 14.88
CA LEU A 371 6.11 -20.54 14.35
C LEU A 371 4.71 -21.21 14.38
N GLY A 372 3.91 -20.95 15.42
CA GLY A 372 2.53 -21.43 15.50
C GLY A 372 1.54 -20.74 14.55
N GLN A 373 1.85 -19.56 14.03
CA GLN A 373 1.01 -18.86 13.04
C GLN A 373 1.35 -19.24 11.59
N MET A 374 2.56 -19.77 11.37
CA MET A 374 3.05 -20.18 10.07
C MET A 374 2.47 -21.53 9.65
N ALA A 375 2.32 -21.71 8.34
CA ALA A 375 1.99 -23.00 7.76
C ALA A 375 3.27 -23.82 7.56
N GLY A 376 3.17 -25.14 7.73
CA GLY A 376 4.24 -26.06 7.36
C GLY A 376 4.39 -27.22 8.31
N ARG A 377 4.99 -28.30 7.83
CA ARG A 377 5.31 -29.45 8.68
C ARG A 377 6.46 -29.14 9.65
N LYS A 378 7.48 -28.45 9.14
CA LYS A 378 8.69 -28.09 9.91
C LYS A 378 8.41 -27.22 11.13
N THR A 379 7.43 -26.31 11.02
CA THR A 379 7.01 -25.44 12.14
C THR A 379 6.35 -26.27 13.24
N LEU A 380 5.48 -27.21 12.88
CA LEU A 380 4.85 -28.10 13.84
C LEU A 380 5.84 -29.08 14.49
N GLU A 381 6.76 -29.65 13.72
CA GLU A 381 7.86 -30.51 14.23
C GLU A 381 8.70 -29.76 15.26
N ALA A 382 9.18 -28.55 14.92
CA ALA A 382 9.97 -27.73 15.84
C ALA A 382 9.20 -27.36 17.13
N LEU A 383 7.90 -27.10 17.04
CA LEU A 383 7.09 -26.87 18.24
C LEU A 383 6.98 -28.12 19.11
N GLY A 384 6.88 -29.31 18.51
CA GLY A 384 6.94 -30.59 19.22
C GLY A 384 8.27 -30.78 19.93
N ASP A 385 9.37 -30.53 19.24
CA ASP A 385 10.73 -30.63 19.80
C ASP A 385 10.92 -29.70 21.00
N ILE A 386 10.39 -28.47 20.95
CA ILE A 386 10.41 -27.53 22.09
C ILE A 386 9.58 -28.08 23.27
N VAL A 387 8.43 -28.73 23.02
CA VAL A 387 7.63 -29.33 24.10
C VAL A 387 8.37 -30.48 24.78
N GLU A 388 9.14 -31.26 24.03
CA GLU A 388 9.87 -32.41 24.53
C GLU A 388 11.16 -31.99 25.24
N ASN A 389 12.01 -31.22 24.57
CA ASN A 389 13.42 -31.05 24.92
C ASN A 389 13.76 -29.76 25.68
N GLU A 390 12.86 -28.76 25.71
CA GLU A 390 13.11 -27.53 26.48
C GLU A 390 13.23 -27.81 27.98
N ASP A 391 13.90 -26.97 28.77
CA ASP A 391 13.90 -27.11 30.23
C ASP A 391 12.81 -26.24 30.87
N GLU A 392 12.65 -25.02 30.36
CA GLU A 392 11.70 -24.06 30.88
C GLU A 392 10.25 -24.48 30.61
N THR A 393 9.54 -24.84 31.69
CA THR A 393 8.12 -25.24 31.61
C THR A 393 7.25 -24.17 30.93
N ASP A 394 7.55 -22.89 31.14
CA ASP A 394 6.81 -21.78 30.53
C ASP A 394 6.90 -21.83 28.99
N LEU A 395 8.10 -22.04 28.44
CA LEU A 395 8.32 -22.19 27.00
C LEU A 395 7.67 -23.44 26.43
N LYS A 396 7.72 -24.58 27.14
CA LYS A 396 6.93 -25.78 26.78
C LYS A 396 5.46 -25.44 26.66
N THR A 397 4.88 -24.79 27.67
CA THR A 397 3.45 -24.45 27.65
C THR A 397 3.09 -23.43 26.57
N ARG A 398 4.04 -22.54 26.20
CA ARG A 398 3.90 -21.63 25.07
C ARG A 398 3.90 -22.38 23.74
N ALA A 399 4.77 -23.38 23.58
CA ALA A 399 4.79 -24.24 22.39
C ALA A 399 3.51 -25.08 22.27
N VAL A 400 2.99 -25.63 23.37
CA VAL A 400 1.67 -26.28 23.39
C VAL A 400 0.56 -25.35 22.91
N PHE A 401 0.56 -24.08 23.35
CA PHE A 401 -0.38 -23.10 22.81
C PHE A 401 -0.18 -22.86 21.31
N ALA A 402 1.06 -22.66 20.86
CA ALA A 402 1.36 -22.45 19.44
C ALA A 402 0.90 -23.64 18.56
N ILE A 403 1.08 -24.88 19.03
CA ILE A 403 0.57 -26.08 18.36
C ILE A 403 -0.95 -26.00 18.19
N SER A 404 -1.70 -25.60 19.22
CA SER A 404 -3.17 -25.47 19.12
C SER A 404 -3.64 -24.44 18.08
N GLN A 405 -2.83 -23.41 17.84
CA GLN A 405 -3.14 -22.35 16.87
C GLN A 405 -2.67 -22.68 15.45
N HIS A 406 -1.84 -23.71 15.29
CA HIS A 406 -1.27 -24.10 14.01
C HIS A 406 -2.32 -24.37 12.94
N GLN A 407 -1.97 -24.10 11.67
CA GLN A 407 -2.89 -24.21 10.54
C GLN A 407 -3.22 -25.67 10.17
N ASP A 408 -2.25 -26.59 10.29
CA ASP A 408 -2.48 -28.04 10.13
C ASP A 408 -3.18 -28.61 11.40
N LYS A 409 -4.50 -28.39 11.48
CA LYS A 409 -5.32 -28.73 12.66
C LYS A 409 -5.29 -30.21 13.01
N GLN A 410 -5.31 -31.08 12.00
CA GLN A 410 -5.35 -32.52 12.22
C GLN A 410 -4.10 -32.99 12.97
N LYS A 411 -2.92 -32.65 12.45
CA LYS A 411 -1.65 -33.05 13.09
C LYS A 411 -1.39 -32.31 14.40
N ALA A 412 -1.82 -31.06 14.51
CA ALA A 412 -1.74 -30.32 15.76
C ALA A 412 -2.52 -31.03 16.87
N ILE A 413 -3.73 -31.54 16.57
CA ILE A 413 -4.56 -32.28 17.52
C ILE A 413 -3.89 -33.61 17.89
N ASP A 414 -3.34 -34.35 16.91
CA ASP A 414 -2.61 -35.59 17.17
C ASP A 414 -1.41 -35.35 18.10
N MET A 415 -0.65 -34.29 17.85
CA MET A 415 0.48 -33.89 18.69
C MET A 415 0.02 -33.48 20.09
N LEU A 416 -1.07 -32.71 20.22
CA LEU A 416 -1.60 -32.35 21.54
C LEU A 416 -2.08 -33.57 22.34
N MET A 417 -2.70 -34.56 21.69
CA MET A 417 -3.07 -35.84 22.35
C MET A 417 -1.82 -36.60 22.82
N ASN A 418 -0.76 -36.65 22.00
CA ASN A 418 0.51 -37.25 22.40
C ASN A 418 1.12 -36.53 23.62
N VAL A 419 1.19 -35.19 23.58
CA VAL A 419 1.71 -34.37 24.70
C VAL A 419 0.88 -34.57 25.96
N ALA A 420 -0.45 -34.58 25.86
CA ALA A 420 -1.35 -34.78 26.98
C ALA A 420 -1.19 -36.15 27.65
N ARG A 421 -0.82 -37.19 26.88
CA ARG A 421 -0.62 -38.55 27.39
C ARG A 421 0.77 -38.76 27.98
N ASN A 422 1.81 -38.29 27.27
CA ASN A 422 3.16 -38.79 27.46
C ASN A 422 4.13 -37.76 28.06
N ASN A 423 3.82 -36.46 28.05
CA ASN A 423 4.78 -35.47 28.55
C ASN A 423 5.03 -35.65 30.06
N PRO A 424 6.28 -35.72 30.53
CA PRO A 424 6.57 -35.99 31.94
C PRO A 424 6.09 -34.87 32.86
N ASN A 425 6.01 -33.63 32.37
CA ASN A 425 5.63 -32.48 33.16
C ASN A 425 4.09 -32.34 33.26
N PRO A 426 3.49 -32.47 34.47
CA PRO A 426 2.03 -32.40 34.63
C PRO A 426 1.42 -31.05 34.21
N LYS A 427 2.16 -29.94 34.33
CA LYS A 427 1.68 -28.61 33.89
C LYS A 427 1.55 -28.55 32.37
N VAL A 428 2.48 -29.18 31.65
CA VAL A 428 2.46 -29.26 30.18
C VAL A 428 1.30 -30.16 29.73
N ARG A 429 1.13 -31.34 30.34
CA ARG A 429 -0.04 -32.22 30.07
C ARG A 429 -1.36 -31.49 30.29
N LYS A 430 -1.51 -30.81 31.44
CA LYS A 430 -2.71 -30.01 31.75
C LYS A 430 -2.98 -28.95 30.69
N LYS A 431 -1.93 -28.28 30.19
CA LYS A 431 -2.07 -27.26 29.14
C LYS A 431 -2.49 -27.87 27.79
N ALA A 432 -1.98 -29.06 27.45
CA ALA A 432 -2.38 -29.78 26.24
C ALA A 432 -3.84 -30.23 26.32
N ILE A 433 -4.28 -30.79 27.45
CA ILE A 433 -5.68 -31.14 27.71
C ILE A 433 -6.58 -29.90 27.59
N PHE A 434 -6.17 -28.78 28.20
CA PHE A 434 -6.92 -27.52 28.10
C PHE A 434 -7.15 -27.10 26.64
N TRP A 435 -6.09 -27.08 25.82
CA TRP A 435 -6.21 -26.67 24.42
C TRP A 435 -6.93 -27.68 23.54
N LEU A 436 -6.78 -28.99 23.79
CA LEU A 436 -7.62 -30.03 23.16
C LEU A 436 -9.11 -29.78 23.43
N GLY A 437 -9.47 -29.34 24.63
CA GLY A 437 -10.85 -29.00 24.96
C GLY A 437 -11.39 -27.78 24.19
N GLN A 438 -10.52 -26.95 23.62
CA GLN A 438 -10.90 -25.77 22.82
C GLN A 438 -10.99 -26.06 21.32
N THR A 439 -10.63 -27.27 20.86
CA THR A 439 -10.61 -27.58 19.41
C THR A 439 -12.00 -27.90 18.86
N GLY A 440 -12.92 -28.37 19.70
CA GLY A 440 -14.22 -28.89 19.26
C GLY A 440 -14.12 -30.22 18.48
N ASP A 441 -12.95 -30.85 18.44
CA ASP A 441 -12.73 -32.11 17.71
C ASP A 441 -13.22 -33.30 18.53
N GLU A 442 -14.08 -34.14 17.94
CA GLU A 442 -14.67 -35.31 18.60
C GLU A 442 -13.61 -36.32 19.08
N ARG A 443 -12.44 -36.38 18.43
CA ARG A 443 -11.33 -37.23 18.85
C ARG A 443 -10.78 -36.81 20.21
N ALA A 444 -10.84 -35.52 20.55
CA ALA A 444 -10.47 -35.04 21.88
C ALA A 444 -11.42 -35.59 22.95
N VAL A 445 -12.72 -35.74 22.65
CA VAL A 445 -13.70 -36.33 23.58
C VAL A 445 -13.41 -37.81 23.81
N ALA A 446 -13.15 -38.57 22.73
CA ALA A 446 -12.76 -39.97 22.83
C ALA A 446 -11.45 -40.14 23.64
N PHE A 447 -10.48 -39.27 23.39
CA PHE A 447 -9.22 -39.22 24.14
C PHE A 447 -9.45 -38.95 25.63
N PHE A 448 -10.28 -37.96 26.00
CA PHE A 448 -10.59 -37.65 27.39
C PHE A 448 -11.26 -38.82 28.12
N LYS A 449 -12.16 -39.56 27.46
CA LYS A 449 -12.75 -40.77 28.02
C LYS A 449 -11.68 -41.80 28.38
N ASP A 450 -10.77 -42.09 27.44
CA ASP A 450 -9.70 -43.07 27.66
C ASP A 450 -8.78 -42.68 28.83
N ILE A 451 -8.33 -41.42 28.91
CA ILE A 451 -7.39 -41.00 29.96
C ILE A 451 -8.02 -40.80 31.34
N LEU A 452 -9.36 -40.68 31.44
CA LEU A 452 -10.09 -40.59 32.71
C LEU A 452 -10.47 -41.98 33.25
N THR A 453 -10.45 -43.01 32.42
CA THR A 453 -10.77 -44.40 32.80
C THR A 453 -9.55 -45.24 33.18
N ARG A 454 -8.35 -44.66 33.12
CA ARG A 454 -7.08 -45.26 33.55
C ARG A 454 -6.61 -44.54 34.80
#